data_AF-A0A1Y3U7Z4-F1
#
_entry.id   AF-A0A1Y3U7Z4-F1
#
_cell.length_a   1.000
_cell.length_b   1.000
_cell.length_c   1.000
_cell.angle_alpha   90.00
_cell.angle_beta   90.00
_cell.angle_gamma   90.00
#
_symmetry.space_group_name_H-M   'P 1'
#
loop_
_entity.id
_entity.type
_entity.pdbx_description
1 polymer ?
#
loop_
_entity_poly.entity_id
_entity_poly.type
_entity_poly.pdbx_seq_one_letter_code
_entity_poly.pdbx_strand_id
1 'polypeptide(L)' 'MYLVRFVRNDESIDELYYYLQEEDALYHIRLFNNDDSGLYKRVEVVECIGSYERLVHRISL' A
#
# COMPACT_ATOMS: atom_id res chain seq x y z
N MET A 1 9.16 -8.50 -6.03
CA MET A 1 9.14 -7.02 -5.85
C MET A 1 7.86 -6.69 -5.13
N TYR A 2 7.85 -5.67 -4.29
CA TYR A 2 6.67 -5.26 -3.53
C TYR A 2 6.22 -3.87 -3.95
N LEU A 3 4.92 -3.66 -3.94
CA LEU A 3 4.26 -2.39 -4.22
C LEU A 3 3.43 -2.05 -2.99
N VAL A 4 3.62 -0.85 -2.45
CA VAL A 4 2.67 -0.23 -1.52
C VAL A 4 1.78 0.70 -2.32
N ARG A 5 0.48 0.43 -2.34
CA ARG A 5 -0.55 1.21 -3.04
C ARG A 5 -1.41 1.94 -2.02
N PHE A 6 -1.39 3.26 -2.05
CA PHE A 6 -2.26 4.12 -1.26
C PHE A 6 -3.47 4.48 -2.12
N VAL A 7 -4.63 3.97 -1.74
CA VAL A 7 -5.87 4.20 -2.49
C VAL A 7 -6.55 5.45 -1.95
N ARG A 8 -6.63 6.48 -2.78
CA ARG A 8 -7.13 7.78 -2.35
C ARG A 8 -8.64 7.80 -2.14
N ASN A 9 -9.07 8.59 -1.17
CA ASN A 9 -10.49 8.74 -0.84
C ASN A 9 -11.22 9.69 -1.79
N ASP A 10 -10.50 10.60 -2.44
CA ASP A 10 -11.00 11.74 -3.21
C ASP A 10 -11.02 11.53 -4.74
N GLU A 11 -11.03 10.27 -5.20
CA GLU A 11 -10.99 9.89 -6.62
C GLU A 11 -9.73 10.32 -7.40
N SER A 12 -8.75 10.94 -6.72
CA SER A 12 -7.45 11.21 -7.31
C SER A 12 -6.66 9.92 -7.52
N ILE A 13 -5.57 10.03 -8.28
CA ILE A 13 -4.71 8.90 -8.65
C ILE A 13 -4.07 8.28 -7.39
N ASP A 14 -4.11 6.95 -7.30
CA ASP A 14 -3.46 6.18 -6.24
C ASP A 14 -1.95 6.43 -6.21
N GLU A 15 -1.37 6.48 -5.00
CA GLU A 15 0.06 6.67 -4.81
C GLU A 15 0.76 5.31 -4.72
N LEU A 16 1.84 5.14 -5.48
CA LEU A 16 2.52 3.85 -5.67
C LEU A 16 3.99 3.94 -5.25
N TYR A 17 4.40 3.03 -4.36
CA TYR A 17 5.78 2.96 -3.85
C TYR A 17 6.34 1.55 -4.02
N TYR A 18 7.50 1.44 -4.68
CA TYR A 18 8.11 0.15 -5.00
C TYR A 18 9.24 -0.19 -4.04
N TYR A 19 9.28 -1.44 -3.60
CA TYR A 19 10.27 -1.98 -2.66
C TYR A 19 10.83 -3.31 -3.19
N LEU A 20 12.10 -3.56 -2.88
CA LEU A 20 12.74 -4.84 -3.19
C LEU A 20 12.43 -5.90 -2.12
N GLN A 21 12.35 -5.50 -0.85
CA GLN A 21 12.12 -6.37 0.30
C GLN A 21 10.70 -6.21 0.85
N GLU A 22 10.14 -7.30 1.38
CA GLU A 22 8.78 -7.31 1.94
C GLU A 22 8.74 -6.46 3.22
N GLU A 23 9.80 -6.55 4.01
CA GLU A 23 9.94 -5.94 5.31
C GLU A 23 9.88 -4.41 5.23
N ASP A 24 10.45 -3.82 4.17
CA ASP A 24 10.42 -2.39 3.91
C ASP A 24 9.02 -1.92 3.52
N ALA A 25 8.33 -2.67 2.65
CA ALA A 25 6.96 -2.38 2.26
C ALA A 25 6.00 -2.49 3.45
N LEU A 26 6.17 -3.54 4.28
CA LEU A 26 5.43 -3.72 5.53
C LEU A 26 5.78 -2.67 6.57
N TYR A 27 7.01 -2.16 6.60
CA TYR A 27 7.38 -1.04 7.47
C TYR A 27 6.65 0.23 7.08
N HIS A 28 6.61 0.55 5.78
CA HIS A 28 5.91 1.74 5.29
C HIS A 28 4.42 1.73 5.64
N ILE A 29 3.69 0.65 5.35
CA ILE A 29 2.25 0.58 5.65
C ILE A 29 1.96 0.72 7.16
N ARG A 30 2.83 0.20 8.03
CA ARG A 30 2.67 0.34 9.49
C ARG A 30 2.71 1.78 9.99
N LEU A 31 3.35 2.70 9.25
CA LEU A 31 3.36 4.13 9.59
C LEU A 31 1.95 4.75 9.51
N PHE A 32 1.02 4.11 8.80
CA PHE A 32 -0.34 4.59 8.56
C PHE A 32 -1.42 3.84 9.36
N ASN A 33 -1.07 2.93 10.26
CA ASN A 33 -2.04 2.13 11.03
C ASN A 33 -3.07 2.95 11.83
N ASN A 34 -2.75 4.19 12.17
CA ASN A 34 -3.63 5.11 12.90
C ASN A 34 -3.84 6.41 12.12
N ASP A 35 -3.73 6.38 10.79
CA ASP A 35 -4.03 7.54 9.96
C ASP A 35 -5.53 7.85 10.04
N ASP A 36 -5.87 9.06 10.48
CA ASP A 36 -7.23 9.60 10.57
C ASP A 36 -7.41 10.86 9.70
N SER A 37 -6.46 11.09 8.78
CA SER A 37 -6.45 12.23 7.88
C SER A 37 -7.66 12.28 6.94
N GLY A 38 -8.31 11.13 6.71
CA GLY A 38 -9.40 10.96 5.75
C GLY A 38 -8.94 10.99 4.28
N LEU A 39 -7.63 11.05 4.03
CA LEU A 39 -7.05 11.18 2.69
C LEU A 39 -7.11 9.86 1.90
N TYR A 40 -6.97 8.73 2.58
CA TYR A 40 -6.90 7.41 1.97
C TYR A 40 -8.09 6.55 2.41
N LYS A 41 -8.61 5.71 1.50
CA LYS A 41 -9.61 4.67 1.81
C LYS A 41 -8.95 3.42 2.42
N ARG A 42 -7.72 3.15 1.96
CA ARG A 42 -6.94 1.97 2.33
C ARG A 42 -5.52 2.09 1.81
N VAL A 43 -4.62 1.32 2.41
CA VAL A 43 -3.27 1.09 1.91
C VAL A 43 -3.07 -0.42 1.75
N GLU A 44 -2.46 -0.83 0.65
CA GLU A 44 -2.26 -2.23 0.27
C GLU A 44 -0.77 -2.51 0.04
N VAL A 45 -0.28 -3.66 0.51
CA VAL A 45 1.01 -4.22 0.09
C VAL A 45 0.74 -5.36 -0.87
N VAL A 46 1.35 -5.29 -2.04
CA VAL A 46 1.19 -6.25 -3.12
C VAL A 46 2.55 -6.81 -3.50
N GLU A 47 2.67 -8.13 -3.58
CA GLU A 47 3.83 -8.81 -4.15
C GLU A 47 3.63 -8.93 -5.67
N CYS A 48 4.54 -8.34 -6.44
CA CYS A 48 4.60 -8.44 -7.89
C CYS A 48 5.54 -9.59 -8.30
N ILE A 49 4.97 -10.60 -8.96
CA ILE A 49 5.68 -11.76 -9.51
C ILE A 49 5.42 -11.82 -11.02
N GLY A 50 6.34 -11.27 -11.82
CA GLY A 50 6.12 -11.13 -13.26
C GLY A 50 4.91 -10.24 -13.55
N SER A 51 3.91 -10.76 -14.27
CA SER A 51 2.64 -10.08 -14.56
C SER A 51 1.55 -10.34 -13.50
N TYR A 52 1.85 -11.10 -12.45
CA TYR A 52 0.91 -11.45 -11.39
C TYR A 52 1.11 -10.54 -10.17
N GLU A 53 0.00 -10.10 -9.59
CA GLU A 53 -0.06 -9.35 -8.34
C GLU A 53 -0.73 -10.20 -7.26
N ARG A 54 -0.09 -10.32 -6.10
CA ARG A 54 -0.63 -11.00 -4.92
C ARG A 54 -0.78 -10.00 -3.78
N LEU A 55 -1.99 -9.86 -3.23
CA LEU A 55 -2.19 -9.08 -2.01
C LEU A 55 -1.48 -9.76 -0.82
N VAL A 56 -0.58 -9.03 -0.17
CA VAL A 56 0.17 -9.46 1.02
C VAL A 56 -0.48 -8.90 2.28
N HIS A 57 -0.77 -7.59 2.28
CA HIS A 57 -1.34 -6.90 3.43
C HIS A 57 -2.28 -5.79 3.01
N ARG A 58 -3.24 -5.45 3.86
CA ARG A 58 -4.18 -4.35 3.66
C ARG A 58 -4.58 -3.74 4.99
N ILE A 59 -4.56 -2.42 5.06
CA ILE A 59 -5.19 -1.64 6.12
C ILE A 59 -6.31 -0.79 5.52
N SER A 60 -7.44 -0.69 6.20
CA SER A 60 -8.52 0.24 5.86
C SER A 60 -8.42 1.45 6.78
N LEU A 61 -8.57 2.64 6.23
CA LEU A 61 -8.41 3.94 6.89
C LEU A 61 -9.72 4.72 6.85
#